data_AF-A0A081CFA1-F1
#
_entry.id   AF-A0A081CFA1-F1
#
_cell.length_a   1.000
_cell.length_b   1.000
_cell.length_c   1.000
_cell.angle_alpha   90.00
_cell.angle_beta   90.00
_cell.angle_gamma   90.00
#
_symmetry.space_group_name_H-M   'P 1'
#
loop_
_entity.id
_entity.type
_entity.pdbx_description
1 polymer ?
#
loop_
_entity_poly.entity_id
_entity_poly.type
_entity_poly.pdbx_seq_one_letter_code
_entity_poly.pdbx_strand_id
1 'polypeptide(L)'
;MPRLRTSRSTPPPEGFEDIEQILDEYERKMRDAEADDSQNKRKVETLWPLIQINHTRSRYIYDLFYKREAISRELYDWLLKYQYADAK
;
A
#
# COMPACT_ATOMS: atom_id res chain seq x y z
N MET A 1 12.76 5.21 1.81
CA MET A 1 12.90 5.25 3.29
C MET A 1 12.33 3.95 3.87
N PRO A 2 12.67 3.53 5.10
CA PRO A 2 12.07 2.34 5.69
C PRO A 2 10.55 2.52 5.86
N ARG A 3 9.77 1.45 5.62
CA ARG A 3 8.30 1.43 5.84
C ARG A 3 7.94 1.72 7.30
N LEU A 4 8.79 1.30 8.23
CA LEU A 4 8.64 1.56 9.66
C LEU A 4 8.85 3.05 9.95
N ARG A 5 7.87 3.66 10.61
CA ARG A 5 8.01 5.02 11.17
C ARG A 5 9.09 5.02 12.24
N THR A 6 10.20 5.69 11.95
CA THR A 6 11.31 5.90 12.88
C THR A 6 11.42 7.38 13.22
N SER A 7 12.30 7.76 14.15
CA SER A 7 12.58 9.17 14.46
C SER A 7 13.10 9.98 13.27
N ARG A 8 13.58 9.32 12.20
CA ARG A 8 14.01 9.96 10.95
C ARG A 8 12.91 10.05 9.89
N SER A 9 11.72 9.52 10.19
CA SER A 9 10.58 9.54 9.28
C SER A 9 9.90 10.91 9.34
N THR A 10 9.78 11.56 8.18
CA THR A 10 8.92 12.72 8.00
C THR A 10 7.47 12.41 8.41
N PRO A 11 6.79 13.30 9.14
CA PRO A 11 5.39 13.12 9.50
C PRO A 11 4.50 12.99 8.25
N PRO A 12 3.33 12.35 8.38
CA PRO A 12 2.35 12.27 7.29
C PRO A 12 1.87 13.68 6.89
N PRO A 13 1.76 13.99 5.59
CA PRO A 13 1.15 15.22 5.09
C PRO A 13 -0.38 15.24 5.33
N GLU A 14 -0.98 16.41 5.13
CA GLU A 14 -2.43 16.61 5.21
C GLU A 14 -3.20 15.66 4.27
N GLY A 15 -4.34 15.14 4.74
CA GLY A 15 -5.18 14.19 4.00
C GLY A 15 -4.77 12.73 4.13
N PHE A 16 -3.71 12.41 4.89
CA PHE A 16 -3.34 11.01 5.16
C PHE A 16 -4.37 10.28 6.03
N GLU A 17 -5.00 10.96 7.00
CA GLU A 17 -5.98 10.37 7.93
C GLU A 17 -7.19 9.76 7.19
N ASP A 18 -7.63 10.38 6.09
CA ASP A 18 -8.77 9.93 5.29
C ASP A 18 -8.50 8.62 4.53
N ILE A 19 -7.22 8.33 4.24
CA ILE A 19 -6.79 7.15 3.47
C ILE A 19 -6.14 6.08 4.35
N GLU A 20 -5.73 6.43 5.57
CA GLU A 20 -4.99 5.56 6.49
C GLU A 20 -5.75 4.25 6.76
N GLN A 21 -7.05 4.33 7.07
CA GLN A 21 -7.86 3.14 7.35
C GLN A 21 -7.89 2.15 6.18
N ILE A 22 -8.00 2.67 4.95
CA ILE A 22 -8.04 1.83 3.74
C ILE A 22 -6.67 1.23 3.46
N LEU A 23 -5.58 1.97 3.69
CA LEU A 23 -4.21 1.45 3.54
C LEU A 23 -3.90 0.35 4.56
N ASP A 24 -4.35 0.51 5.81
CA ASP A 24 -4.21 -0.49 6.86
C ASP A 24 -5.00 -1.77 6.55
N GLU A 25 -6.19 -1.64 5.94
CA GLU A 25 -6.93 -2.81 5.46
C GLU A 25 -6.16 -3.59 4.39
N TYR A 26 -5.49 -2.91 3.45
CA TYR A 26 -4.65 -3.59 2.46
C TYR A 26 -3.45 -4.27 3.10
N GLU A 27 -2.83 -3.64 4.11
CA GLU A 27 -1.72 -4.26 4.85
C GLU A 27 -2.19 -5.49 5.64
N ARG A 28 -3.35 -5.41 6.29
CA ARG A 28 -3.93 -6.56 6.98
C ARG A 28 -4.19 -7.72 6.02
N LYS A 29 -4.82 -7.44 4.87
CA LYS A 29 -5.05 -8.45 3.82
C LYS A 29 -3.74 -9.06 3.30
N MET A 30 -2.67 -8.25 3.21
CA MET A 30 -1.35 -8.75 2.80
C MET A 30 -0.79 -9.71 3.85
N ARG A 31 -0.84 -9.37 5.14
CA ARG A 31 -0.40 -10.26 6.23
C ARG A 31 -1.22 -11.54 6.31
N ASP A 32 -2.54 -11.43 6.12
CA ASP A 32 -3.44 -12.60 6.10
C ASP A 32 -3.09 -13.52 4.91
N ALA A 33 -2.78 -12.96 3.74
CA ALA A 33 -2.36 -13.72 2.57
C ALA A 33 -0.96 -14.36 2.73
N GLU A 34 -0.06 -13.74 3.49
CA GLU A 34 1.25 -14.33 3.84
C GLU A 34 1.11 -15.48 4.84
N ALA A 35 0.15 -15.39 5.76
CA ALA A 35 -0.11 -16.41 6.78
C ALA A 35 -0.97 -17.58 6.27
N ASP A 36 -1.62 -17.44 5.11
CA ASP A 36 -2.51 -18.45 4.55
C ASP A 36 -1.76 -19.76 4.22
N ASP A 37 -2.39 -20.88 4.57
CA ASP A 37 -1.75 -22.18 4.45
C ASP A 37 -1.71 -22.65 2.99
N SER A 38 -0.51 -23.04 2.56
CA SER A 38 -0.21 -23.30 1.15
C SER A 38 -0.34 -24.79 0.76
N GLN A 39 -0.81 -25.65 1.66
CA GLN A 39 -0.85 -27.12 1.49
C GLN A 39 -1.57 -27.58 0.22
N ASN A 40 -2.62 -26.87 -0.20
CA ASN A 40 -3.45 -27.26 -1.35
C ASN A 40 -3.23 -26.38 -2.60
N LYS A 41 -2.22 -25.49 -2.59
CA LYS A 41 -1.96 -24.55 -3.68
C LYS A 41 -0.66 -24.88 -4.39
N ARG A 42 -0.58 -24.59 -5.69
CA ARG A 42 0.70 -24.64 -6.41
C ARG A 42 1.60 -23.53 -5.85
N LYS A 43 2.92 -23.77 -5.81
CA LYS A 43 3.90 -22.77 -5.32
C LYS A 43 3.72 -21.37 -5.94
N VAL A 44 3.33 -21.31 -7.21
CA VAL A 44 3.08 -20.05 -7.93
C VAL A 44 1.77 -19.36 -7.50
N GLU A 45 0.76 -20.14 -7.13
CA GLU A 45 -0.57 -19.64 -6.75
C GLU A 45 -0.56 -18.98 -5.37
N THR A 46 0.36 -19.39 -4.49
CA THR A 46 0.57 -18.72 -3.19
C THR A 46 0.96 -17.25 -3.37
N LEU A 47 1.66 -16.90 -4.46
CA LEU A 47 2.13 -15.53 -4.71
C LEU A 47 1.06 -14.64 -5.37
N TRP A 48 0.07 -15.21 -6.05
CA TRP A 48 -0.90 -14.43 -6.81
C TRP A 48 -1.73 -13.47 -5.95
N PRO A 49 -2.28 -13.89 -4.78
CA PRO A 49 -3.01 -12.96 -3.90
C PRO A 49 -2.13 -11.80 -3.44
N LEU A 50 -0.86 -12.06 -3.14
CA LEU A 50 0.09 -11.04 -2.69
C LEU A 50 0.32 -9.97 -3.76
N ILE A 51 0.56 -10.41 -5.01
CA ILE A 51 0.76 -9.53 -6.16
C ILE A 51 -0.54 -8.75 -6.46
N GLN A 52 -1.69 -9.41 -6.38
CA GLN A 52 -2.99 -8.78 -6.58
C GLN A 52 -3.26 -7.67 -5.55
N ILE A 53 -2.98 -7.92 -4.27
CA ILE A 53 -3.15 -6.92 -3.21
C ILE A 53 -2.19 -5.75 -3.43
N ASN A 54 -0.92 -6.01 -3.75
CA ASN A 54 0.05 -4.96 -4.01
C ASN A 54 -0.35 -4.08 -5.21
N HIS A 55 -0.84 -4.70 -6.29
CA HIS A 55 -1.37 -4.00 -7.45
C HIS A 55 -2.60 -3.16 -7.08
N THR A 56 -3.54 -3.73 -6.34
CA THR A 56 -4.77 -3.05 -5.93
C THR A 56 -4.47 -1.83 -5.06
N ARG A 57 -3.56 -1.95 -4.09
CA ARG A 57 -3.11 -0.83 -3.24
C ARG A 57 -2.47 0.28 -4.07
N SER A 58 -1.56 -0.06 -4.98
CA SER A 58 -0.91 0.93 -5.86
C SER A 58 -1.90 1.60 -6.79
N ARG A 59 -2.88 0.85 -7.30
CA ARG A 59 -3.94 1.38 -8.17
C ARG A 59 -4.88 2.32 -7.43
N TYR A 60 -5.22 2.02 -6.19
CA TYR A 60 -6.02 2.89 -5.34
C TYR A 60 -5.36 4.27 -5.18
N ILE A 61 -4.07 4.31 -4.84
CA ILE A 61 -3.30 5.56 -4.70
C ILE A 61 -3.20 6.30 -6.05
N TYR A 62 -2.97 5.57 -7.15
CA TYR A 62 -2.96 6.17 -8.50
C TYR A 62 -4.30 6.84 -8.84
N ASP A 63 -5.42 6.14 -8.59
CA ASP A 63 -6.75 6.65 -8.92
C ASP A 63 -7.12 7.87 -8.06
N LEU A 64 -6.67 7.92 -6.80
CA LEU A 64 -6.85 9.09 -5.94
C LEU A 64 -6.12 10.32 -6.47
N PHE A 65 -4.88 10.17 -6.97
CA PHE A 65 -4.10 11.31 -7.45
C PHE A 65 -4.47 11.71 -8.88
N TYR A 66 -4.45 10.77 -9.84
CA TYR A 66 -4.55 11.09 -11.27
C TYR A 66 -5.97 11.15 -11.83
N LYS A 67 -6.95 10.51 -11.18
CA LYS A 67 -8.34 10.49 -11.67
C LYS A 67 -9.28 11.32 -10.82
N ARG A 68 -9.18 11.17 -9.50
CA ARG A 68 -10.07 11.84 -8.55
C ARG A 68 -9.50 13.15 -8.01
N GLU A 69 -8.19 13.37 -8.15
CA GLU A 69 -7.46 14.53 -7.63
C GLU A 69 -7.78 14.82 -6.15
N ALA A 70 -8.02 13.75 -5.37
CA ALA A 70 -8.45 13.83 -3.98
C ALA A 70 -7.29 13.97 -2.99
N ILE A 71 -6.06 13.78 -3.45
CA ILE A 71 -4.85 13.91 -2.63
C ILE A 71 -3.89 14.92 -3.24
N SER A 72 -3.18 15.65 -2.37
CA SER A 72 -2.16 16.60 -2.79
C SER A 72 -0.94 15.89 -3.39
N ARG A 73 -0.15 16.64 -4.17
CA ARG A 73 1.11 16.10 -4.71
C ARG A 73 2.13 15.77 -3.61
N GLU A 74 2.17 16.57 -2.54
CA GLU A 74 3.03 16.29 -1.39
C GLU A 74 2.67 14.95 -0.74
N LEU A 75 1.38 14.68 -0.56
CA LEU A 75 0.91 13.40 -0.01
C LEU A 75 1.26 12.24 -0.95
N TYR A 76 1.04 12.38 -2.25
CA TYR A 76 1.39 11.36 -3.25
C TYR A 76 2.89 11.03 -3.24
N ASP A 77 3.76 12.04 -3.29
CA ASP A 77 5.22 11.85 -3.28
C ASP A 77 5.70 11.24 -1.96
N TRP A 78 5.07 11.61 -0.84
CA TRP A 78 5.32 11.00 0.47
C TRP A 78 4.95 9.50 0.46
N LEU A 79 3.76 9.14 -0.03
CA LEU A 79 3.31 7.75 -0.11
C LEU A 79 4.26 6.86 -0.92
N LEU A 80 4.80 7.39 -2.03
CA LEU A 80 5.82 6.69 -2.83
C LEU A 80 7.13 6.51 -2.06
N LYS A 81 7.58 7.55 -1.34
CA LYS A 81 8.81 7.52 -0.53
C LYS A 81 8.78 6.48 0.60
N TYR A 82 7.59 6.24 1.16
CA TYR A 82 7.32 5.23 2.20
C TYR A 82 6.86 3.88 1.66
N GLN A 83 6.85 3.68 0.34
CA GLN A 83 6.56 2.40 -0.29
C GLN A 83 5.13 1.88 -0.05
N TYR A 84 4.17 2.80 0.05
CA TYR A 84 2.73 2.48 0.05
C TYR A 84 2.22 2.17 -1.36
N ALA A 85 2.77 2.85 -2.37
CA ALA A 85 2.54 2.56 -3.79
C ALA A 85 3.87 2.20 -4.48
N ASP A 86 3.76 1.43 -5.54
CA ASP A 86 4.88 1.11 -6.41
C ASP A 86 5.25 2.33 -7.28
N ALA A 87 6.46 2.84 -7.08
CA ALA A 87 7.08 3.86 -7.91
C ALA A 87 8.04 3.13 -8.84
N LYS A 88 7.62 3.01 -10.10
CA LYS A 88 8.31 2.31 -11.18
C LYS A 88 9.84 2.45 -11.15
#